data_AF-A0A9P5PPW6-F1
#
_entry.id   AF-A0A9P5PPW6-F1
#
_cell.length_a   1.000
_cell.length_b   1.000
_cell.length_c   1.000
_cell.angle_alpha   90.00
_cell.angle_beta   90.00
_cell.angle_gamma   90.00
#
_symmetry.space_group_name_H-M   'P 1'
#
loop_
_entity.id
_entity.type
_entity.pdbx_description
1 polymer ?
#
loop_
_entity_poly.entity_id
_entity_poly.type
_entity_poly.pdbx_seq_one_letter_code
_entity_poly.pdbx_strand_id
1 'polypeptide(L)'
;MNLQVGASVLGLVATICDIVFTGREEAQHIWKKPLRITLVRCLFVLMRYPPVAIHIIYAIFASMWMNGAEGVPEEHHCNIVMIFRIITGSIMLLLLDMILMLRVFALYNRSRLIGILLLFSLALRIGLTTYTSRNHLPEKITFNSYCIAKFTFKNTSNGLNPVLWEICGEFGLQLGIIALAMKRTVWDFRRYSYSLFSVLNRDGLIVFCTIGVTMVGLGVASVKKGAGGATVLVFPSVITLVSAAVSAQ
;
A
#
# COMPACT_ATOMS: atom_id res chain seq x y z
N MET A 1 12.14 -8.93 -16.29
CA MET A 1 11.42 -7.85 -16.97
C MET A 1 9.99 -8.27 -17.36
N ASN A 2 9.82 -9.37 -18.10
CA ASN A 2 8.50 -9.91 -18.48
C ASN A 2 7.53 -10.10 -17.31
N LEU A 3 8.03 -10.52 -16.14
CA LEU A 3 7.21 -10.69 -14.93
C LEU A 3 6.62 -9.36 -14.41
N GLN A 4 7.35 -8.24 -14.52
CA GLN A 4 6.90 -6.95 -14.01
C GLN A 4 5.87 -6.30 -14.93
N VAL A 5 6.09 -6.39 -16.24
CA VAL A 5 5.12 -5.96 -17.24
C VAL A 5 3.85 -6.82 -17.12
N GLY A 6 4.01 -8.14 -17.02
CA GLY A 6 2.90 -9.06 -16.77
C GLY A 6 2.09 -8.71 -15.52
N ALA A 7 2.75 -8.50 -14.38
CA ALA A 7 2.09 -8.10 -13.13
C ALA A 7 1.38 -6.75 -13.25
N SER A 8 1.98 -5.78 -13.95
CA SER A 8 1.38 -4.45 -14.15
C SER A 8 0.15 -4.52 -15.06
N VAL A 9 0.22 -5.29 -16.15
CA VAL A 9 -0.90 -5.51 -17.07
C VAL A 9 -2.02 -6.26 -16.37
N LEU A 10 -1.70 -7.31 -15.61
CA LEU A 10 -2.69 -8.05 -14.82
C LEU A 10 -3.36 -7.16 -13.78
N GLY A 11 -2.59 -6.34 -13.06
CA GLY A 11 -3.13 -5.36 -12.11
C GLY A 11 -4.04 -4.33 -12.80
N LEU A 12 -3.62 -3.80 -13.95
CA LEU A 12 -4.44 -2.86 -14.73
C LEU A 12 -5.74 -3.51 -15.21
N VAL A 13 -5.68 -4.72 -15.77
CA VAL A 13 -6.87 -5.46 -16.22
C VAL A 13 -7.80 -5.72 -15.04
N ALA A 14 -7.27 -6.19 -13.91
CA ALA A 14 -8.07 -6.45 -12.71
C ALA A 14 -8.76 -5.18 -12.20
N THR A 15 -8.03 -4.06 -12.09
CA THR A 15 -8.59 -2.78 -11.63
C THR A 15 -9.62 -2.20 -12.60
N ILE A 16 -9.39 -2.30 -13.91
CA ILE A 16 -10.36 -1.85 -14.92
C ILE A 16 -11.61 -2.72 -14.89
N CYS A 17 -11.47 -4.05 -14.88
CA CYS A 17 -12.60 -4.97 -14.81
C CYS A 17 -13.47 -4.66 -13.58
N ASP A 18 -12.82 -4.49 -12.44
CA ASP A 18 -13.46 -4.14 -11.18
C ASP A 18 -14.23 -2.80 -11.27
N ILE A 19 -13.64 -1.75 -11.84
CA ILE A 19 -14.32 -0.46 -12.10
C ILE A 19 -15.52 -0.61 -13.02
N VAL A 20 -15.40 -1.42 -14.08
CA VAL A 20 -16.50 -1.65 -15.02
C VAL A 20 -17.66 -2.39 -14.35
N PHE A 21 -17.37 -3.38 -13.51
CA PHE A 21 -18.40 -4.15 -12.82
C PHE A 21 -19.14 -3.35 -11.74
N THR A 22 -18.43 -2.56 -10.92
CA THR A 22 -19.04 -1.76 -9.85
C THR A 22 -19.56 -0.39 -10.34
N GLY A 23 -19.16 0.04 -11.54
CA GLY A 23 -19.40 1.40 -12.04
C GLY A 23 -20.89 1.80 -12.09
N ARG A 24 -21.80 0.85 -12.32
CA ARG A 24 -23.26 1.11 -12.30
C ARG A 24 -23.75 1.48 -10.91
N GLU A 25 -23.28 0.78 -9.89
CA GLU A 25 -23.65 1.03 -8.50
C GLU A 25 -23.00 2.31 -7.99
N GLU A 26 -21.75 2.58 -8.38
CA GLU A 26 -21.03 3.81 -8.05
C GLU A 26 -21.71 5.05 -8.63
N ALA A 27 -22.11 5.00 -9.90
CA ALA A 27 -22.87 6.08 -10.54
C ALA A 27 -24.12 6.45 -9.74
N GLN A 28 -24.79 5.45 -9.15
CA GLN A 28 -26.00 5.65 -8.37
C GLN A 28 -25.76 6.11 -6.93
N HIS A 29 -24.65 5.76 -6.29
CA HIS A 29 -24.43 6.05 -4.85
C HIS A 29 -23.46 7.22 -4.60
N ILE A 30 -22.47 7.39 -5.47
CA ILE A 30 -21.36 8.33 -5.29
C ILE A 30 -21.60 9.59 -6.10
N TRP A 31 -22.04 9.42 -7.35
CA TRP A 31 -22.14 10.52 -8.32
C TRP A 31 -23.53 11.19 -8.38
N LYS A 32 -24.49 10.78 -7.54
CA LYS A 32 -25.79 11.46 -7.44
C LYS A 32 -25.64 12.88 -6.88
N LYS A 33 -26.22 13.85 -7.59
CA LYS A 33 -26.33 15.24 -7.13
C LYS A 33 -27.39 15.34 -6.02
N PRO A 34 -27.21 16.22 -5.01
CA PRO A 34 -26.08 17.14 -4.83
C PRO A 34 -24.81 16.46 -4.29
N LEU A 35 -23.65 16.87 -4.81
CA LEU A 35 -22.34 16.34 -4.42
C LEU A 35 -21.98 16.79 -3.01
N ARG A 36 -22.44 16.06 -1.99
CA ARG A 36 -21.94 16.21 -0.62
C ARG A 36 -20.58 15.49 -0.51
N ILE A 37 -19.51 16.26 -0.39
CA ILE A 37 -18.15 15.76 -0.16
C ILE A 37 -18.07 15.27 1.28
N THR A 38 -18.15 13.96 1.47
CA THR A 38 -17.89 13.32 2.76
C THR A 38 -16.51 12.69 2.75
N LEU A 39 -15.88 12.57 3.92
CA LEU A 39 -14.55 11.96 4.06
C LEU A 39 -14.51 10.54 3.47
N VAL A 40 -15.57 9.76 3.67
CA VAL A 40 -15.69 8.39 3.13
C VAL A 40 -15.74 8.40 1.60
N ARG A 41 -16.47 9.33 0.97
CA ARG A 41 -16.51 9.47 -0.49
C ARG A 41 -15.16 9.90 -1.04
N CYS A 42 -14.46 10.81 -0.35
CA CYS A 42 -13.12 11.22 -0.75
C CYS A 42 -12.13 10.04 -0.70
N LEU A 43 -12.13 9.28 0.40
CA LEU A 43 -11.28 8.09 0.54
C LEU A 43 -11.60 7.02 -0.52
N PHE A 44 -12.88 6.80 -0.81
CA PHE A 44 -13.28 5.87 -1.87
C PHE A 44 -12.69 6.28 -3.22
N VAL A 45 -12.85 7.55 -3.61
CA VAL A 45 -12.31 8.08 -4.87
C VAL A 45 -10.79 8.01 -4.89
N LEU A 46 -10.12 8.39 -3.79
CA LEU A 46 -8.66 8.37 -3.68
C LEU A 46 -8.05 6.97 -3.70
N MET A 47 -8.78 5.94 -3.27
CA MET A 47 -8.31 4.57 -3.36
C MET A 47 -8.55 3.94 -4.73
N ARG A 48 -9.55 4.42 -5.48
CA ARG A 48 -10.00 3.77 -6.71
C ARG A 48 -9.34 4.33 -7.97
N TYR A 49 -9.31 5.64 -8.13
CA TYR A 49 -8.86 6.28 -9.37
C TYR A 49 -7.35 6.53 -9.46
N PRO A 50 -6.67 7.00 -8.40
CA PRO A 50 -5.23 7.24 -8.47
C PRO A 50 -4.37 6.00 -8.77
N PRO A 51 -4.67 4.78 -8.27
CA PRO A 51 -3.85 3.62 -8.63
C PRO A 51 -3.94 3.25 -10.11
N VAL A 52 -5.11 3.42 -10.75
CA VAL A 52 -5.25 3.27 -12.20
C VAL A 52 -4.40 4.29 -12.94
N ALA A 53 -4.44 5.55 -12.52
CA ALA A 53 -3.61 6.61 -13.11
C ALA A 53 -2.11 6.28 -12.96
N ILE A 54 -1.68 5.79 -11.79
CA ILE A 54 -0.30 5.37 -11.52
C ILE A 54 0.10 4.22 -12.45
N HIS A 55 -0.75 3.21 -12.65
CA HIS A 55 -0.47 2.10 -13.56
C HIS A 55 -0.35 2.55 -15.02
N ILE A 56 -1.20 3.47 -15.47
CA ILE A 56 -1.14 4.04 -16.82
C ILE A 56 0.18 4.81 -17.01
N ILE A 57 0.50 5.72 -16.09
CA ILE A 57 1.75 6.48 -16.10
C ILE A 57 2.95 5.53 -16.12
N TYR A 58 2.92 4.49 -15.29
CA TYR A 58 3.95 3.47 -15.24
C TYR A 58 4.13 2.72 -16.56
N ALA A 59 3.02 2.29 -17.18
CA ALA A 59 3.04 1.58 -18.45
C ALA A 59 3.61 2.47 -19.57
N ILE A 60 3.25 3.76 -19.60
CA ILE A 60 3.79 4.74 -20.53
C ILE A 60 5.31 4.86 -20.35
N PHE A 61 5.78 5.12 -19.14
CA PHE A 61 7.23 5.20 -18.86
C PHE A 61 7.97 3.92 -19.24
N ALA A 62 7.43 2.75 -18.87
CA ALA A 62 8.01 1.47 -19.23
C ALA A 62 8.10 1.30 -20.76
N SER A 63 7.07 1.67 -21.51
CA SER A 63 7.06 1.59 -22.98
C SER A 63 8.07 2.53 -23.63
N MET A 64 8.20 3.76 -23.12
CA MET A 64 9.15 4.75 -23.64
C MET A 64 10.59 4.27 -23.50
N TRP A 65 10.95 3.69 -22.35
CA TRP A 65 12.31 3.18 -22.14
C TRP A 65 12.59 1.86 -22.84
N MET A 66 11.59 1.02 -23.04
CA MET A 66 11.74 -0.23 -23.79
C MET A 66 11.96 0.03 -25.29
N ASN A 67 11.38 1.10 -25.84
CA ASN A 67 11.45 1.44 -27.25
C ASN A 67 12.56 2.44 -27.58
N GLY A 68 13.13 3.12 -26.57
CA GLY A 68 14.26 4.03 -26.72
C GLY A 68 15.55 3.25 -26.95
N ALA A 69 16.08 3.35 -28.17
CA ALA A 69 17.29 2.68 -28.62
C ALA A 69 18.53 2.94 -27.72
N GLU A 70 19.21 1.85 -27.35
CA GLU A 70 20.62 1.67 -26.94
C GLU A 70 21.27 2.59 -25.87
N GLY A 71 20.58 3.61 -25.37
CA GLY A 71 21.09 4.50 -24.32
C GLY A 71 20.68 4.06 -22.91
N VAL A 72 21.65 3.94 -22.00
CA VAL A 72 21.34 3.86 -20.56
C VAL A 72 20.61 5.15 -20.16
N PRO A 73 19.39 5.07 -19.58
CA PRO A 73 18.65 6.26 -19.18
C PRO A 73 19.48 7.10 -18.21
N GLU A 74 19.48 8.41 -18.43
CA GLU A 74 20.20 9.36 -17.58
C GLU A 74 19.75 9.20 -16.12
N GLU A 75 20.70 9.22 -15.20
CA GLU A 75 20.50 8.97 -13.77
C GLU A 75 19.36 9.81 -13.17
N HIS A 76 19.20 11.04 -13.66
CA HIS A 76 18.14 11.96 -13.25
C HIS A 76 16.74 11.38 -13.49
N HIS A 77 16.50 10.75 -14.65
CA HIS A 77 15.21 10.18 -15.00
C HIS A 77 14.87 8.96 -14.13
N CYS A 78 15.86 8.09 -13.86
CA CYS A 78 15.67 6.96 -12.96
C CYS A 78 15.36 7.42 -11.53
N ASN A 79 16.01 8.50 -11.07
CA ASN A 79 15.76 9.06 -9.75
C ASN A 79 14.33 9.61 -9.61
N ILE A 80 13.84 10.37 -10.60
CA ILE A 80 12.46 10.89 -10.60
C ILE A 80 11.45 9.76 -10.49
N VAL A 81 11.61 8.70 -11.29
CA VAL A 81 10.64 7.59 -11.28
C VAL A 81 10.74 6.75 -10.02
N MET A 82 11.92 6.62 -9.44
CA MET A 82 12.09 6.02 -8.12
C MET A 82 11.37 6.82 -7.03
N ILE A 83 11.56 8.14 -6.98
CA ILE A 83 10.90 9.03 -6.02
C ILE A 83 9.37 8.95 -6.20
N PHE A 84 8.91 9.01 -7.45
CA PHE A 84 7.48 8.89 -7.77
C PHE A 84 6.90 7.58 -7.25
N ARG A 85 7.58 6.44 -7.46
CA ARG A 85 7.17 5.15 -6.90
C ARG A 85 7.10 5.23 -5.38
N ILE A 86 8.17 5.64 -4.70
CA ILE A 86 8.18 5.69 -3.23
C ILE A 86 7.00 6.52 -2.70
N ILE A 87 6.83 7.75 -3.20
CA ILE A 87 5.75 8.65 -2.77
C ILE A 87 4.38 8.03 -3.01
N THR A 88 4.12 7.53 -4.21
CA THR A 88 2.80 6.97 -4.55
C THR A 88 2.47 5.74 -3.71
N GLY A 89 3.46 4.96 -3.29
CA GLY A 89 3.25 3.74 -2.52
C GLY A 89 3.00 4.05 -1.07
N SER A 90 3.76 5.00 -0.52
CA SER A 90 3.52 5.55 0.80
C SER A 90 2.12 6.15 0.92
N ILE A 91 1.66 6.88 -0.11
CA ILE A 91 0.28 7.43 -0.15
C ILE A 91 -0.75 6.30 -0.16
N MET A 92 -0.58 5.27 -0.99
CA MET A 92 -1.52 4.15 -1.07
C MET A 92 -1.60 3.35 0.24
N LEU A 93 -0.45 3.05 0.85
CA LEU A 93 -0.42 2.40 2.16
C LEU A 93 -1.03 3.27 3.25
N LEU A 94 -0.81 4.59 3.22
CA LEU A 94 -1.42 5.52 4.16
C LEU A 94 -2.96 5.53 4.01
N LEU A 95 -3.48 5.57 2.79
CA LEU A 95 -4.92 5.53 2.55
C LEU A 95 -5.56 4.21 3.00
N LEU A 96 -4.87 3.08 2.76
CA LEU A 96 -5.27 1.76 3.24
C LEU A 96 -5.36 1.72 4.77
N ASP A 97 -4.32 2.18 5.47
CA ASP A 97 -4.31 2.26 6.92
C ASP A 97 -5.44 3.14 7.44
N MET A 98 -5.67 4.30 6.81
CA MET A 98 -6.75 5.21 7.19
C MET A 98 -8.12 4.53 7.09
N ILE A 99 -8.37 3.73 6.04
CA ILE A 99 -9.61 2.96 5.91
C ILE A 99 -9.72 1.88 6.98
N LEU A 100 -8.67 1.12 7.23
CA LEU A 100 -8.67 0.08 8.27
C LEU A 100 -8.90 0.69 9.66
N MET A 101 -8.24 1.81 9.97
CA MET A 101 -8.44 2.56 11.21
C MET A 101 -9.88 3.10 11.33
N LEU A 102 -10.47 3.62 10.25
CA LEU A 102 -11.86 4.07 10.25
C LEU A 102 -12.84 2.93 10.50
N ARG A 103 -12.60 1.75 9.92
CA ARG A 103 -13.42 0.55 10.17
C ARG A 103 -13.35 0.16 11.65
N VAL A 104 -12.15 0.10 12.23
CA VAL A 104 -11.98 -0.19 13.67
C VAL A 104 -12.61 0.89 14.55
N PHE A 105 -12.46 2.16 14.19
CA PHE A 105 -13.07 3.27 14.93
C PHE A 105 -14.61 3.20 14.92
N ALA A 106 -15.20 2.84 13.77
CA ALA A 106 -16.64 2.60 13.66
C ALA A 106 -17.08 1.39 14.50
N LEU A 107 -16.31 0.29 14.48
CA LEU A 107 -16.57 -0.92 15.26
C LEU A 107 -16.60 -0.66 16.77
N TYR A 108 -15.77 0.26 17.24
CA TYR A 108 -15.72 0.70 18.63
C TYR A 108 -16.68 1.84 18.96
N ASN A 109 -17.78 1.95 18.21
CA ASN A 109 -18.83 2.96 18.40
C ASN A 109 -18.27 4.39 18.52
N ARG A 110 -17.24 4.72 17.72
CA ARG A 110 -16.57 6.04 17.68
C ARG A 110 -15.99 6.49 19.03
N SER A 111 -15.52 5.54 19.84
CA SER A 111 -14.82 5.86 21.09
C SER A 111 -13.58 6.72 20.83
N ARG A 112 -13.56 7.94 21.38
CA ARG A 112 -12.46 8.91 21.21
C ARG A 112 -11.10 8.35 21.66
N LEU A 113 -11.09 7.53 22.72
CA LEU A 113 -9.86 6.94 23.25
C LEU A 113 -9.17 6.05 22.19
N ILE A 114 -9.97 5.25 21.48
CA ILE A 114 -9.45 4.35 20.43
C ILE A 114 -9.06 5.14 19.20
N GLY A 115 -9.82 6.18 18.85
CA GLY A 115 -9.42 7.12 17.80
C GLY A 115 -8.06 7.76 18.08
N ILE A 116 -7.83 8.24 19.31
CA ILE A 116 -6.55 8.82 19.72
C ILE A 116 -5.43 7.77 19.68
N LEU A 117 -5.68 6.54 20.14
CA LEU A 117 -4.70 5.46 20.10
C LEU A 117 -4.30 5.10 18.67
N LEU A 118 -5.28 4.99 17.75
CA LEU A 118 -5.04 4.73 16.34
C LEU A 118 -4.25 5.88 15.68
N LEU A 119 -4.65 7.12 15.92
CA LEU A 119 -3.92 8.30 15.42
C LEU A 119 -2.50 8.37 15.97
N PHE A 120 -2.30 8.07 17.25
CA PHE A 120 -0.98 8.00 17.85
C PHE A 120 -0.12 6.91 17.21
N SER A 121 -0.67 5.73 16.96
CA SER A 121 0.05 4.64 16.29
C SER A 121 0.45 5.01 14.85
N LEU A 122 -0.40 5.74 14.12
CA LEU A 122 -0.10 6.27 12.80
C LEU A 122 1.01 7.33 12.85
N ALA A 123 0.90 8.28 13.79
CA ALA A 123 1.91 9.32 13.98
C ALA A 123 3.27 8.72 14.35
N LEU A 124 3.28 7.68 15.20
CA LEU A 124 4.48 6.94 15.56
C LEU A 124 5.11 6.26 14.34
N ARG A 125 4.31 5.62 13.47
CA ARG A 125 4.80 5.03 12.21
C ARG A 125 5.45 6.09 11.31
N ILE A 126 4.78 7.20 11.07
CA ILE A 126 5.30 8.29 10.22
C ILE A 126 6.58 8.87 10.84
N GLY A 127 6.60 9.07 12.16
CA GLY A 127 7.75 9.56 12.90
C GLY A 127 8.96 8.62 12.78
N LEU A 128 8.76 7.31 12.99
CA LEU A 128 9.81 6.29 12.86
C LEU A 128 10.34 6.21 11.42
N THR A 129 9.47 6.28 10.42
CA THR A 129 9.86 6.26 9.00
C THR A 129 10.67 7.51 8.62
N THR A 130 10.24 8.68 9.11
CA THR A 130 10.95 9.94 8.87
C THR A 130 12.29 9.99 9.61
N TYR A 131 12.34 9.45 10.83
CA TYR A 131 13.56 9.36 11.62
C TYR A 131 14.59 8.43 10.97
N THR A 132 14.17 7.24 10.57
CA THR A 132 15.05 6.26 9.91
C THR A 132 15.54 6.76 8.55
N SER A 133 14.66 7.34 7.73
CA SER A 133 15.07 7.92 6.44
C SER A 133 16.07 9.06 6.59
N ARG A 134 15.95 9.91 7.62
CA ARG A 134 16.92 10.99 7.89
C ARG A 134 18.27 10.49 8.40
N ASN A 135 18.28 9.44 9.24
CA ASN A 135 19.53 8.95 9.82
C ASN A 135 20.24 7.91 8.96
N HIS A 136 19.52 7.24 8.06
CA HIS A 136 20.03 6.17 7.21
C HIS A 136 19.91 6.53 5.72
N LEU A 137 20.20 7.78 5.38
CA LEU A 137 20.32 8.19 3.98
C LEU A 137 21.40 7.35 3.28
N PRO A 138 21.08 6.71 2.14
CA PRO A 138 22.07 5.97 1.38
C PRO A 138 23.19 6.91 0.91
N GLU A 139 24.44 6.50 1.11
CA GLU A 139 25.60 7.31 0.70
C GLU A 139 25.70 7.40 -0.82
N LYS A 140 25.35 6.32 -1.51
CA LYS A 140 25.28 6.26 -2.97
C LYS A 140 24.07 5.44 -3.41
N ILE A 141 23.27 6.01 -4.30
CA ILE A 141 22.20 5.32 -5.03
C ILE A 141 22.76 5.06 -6.42
N THR A 142 22.89 3.79 -6.79
CA THR A 142 23.35 3.42 -8.15
C THR A 142 22.20 2.79 -8.89
N PHE A 143 21.99 3.15 -10.15
CA PHE A 143 20.91 2.59 -10.96
C PHE A 143 21.47 1.56 -11.95
N ASN A 144 20.75 0.46 -12.11
CA ASN A 144 21.01 -0.47 -13.21
C ASN A 144 20.45 0.10 -14.53
N SER A 145 20.79 -0.49 -15.68
CA SER A 145 20.27 -0.13 -17.01
C SER A 145 18.73 -0.12 -17.10
N TYR A 146 18.06 -0.82 -16.18
CA TYR A 146 16.61 -0.91 -16.06
C TYR A 146 16.01 0.07 -15.02
N CYS A 147 16.74 1.14 -14.63
CA CYS A 147 16.36 2.06 -13.56
C CYS A 147 16.01 1.37 -12.22
N ILE A 148 16.66 0.24 -11.91
CA ILE A 148 16.50 -0.43 -10.62
C ILE A 148 17.54 0.16 -9.67
N ALA A 149 17.06 0.86 -8.64
CA ALA A 149 17.90 1.46 -7.61
C ALA A 149 18.58 0.38 -6.75
N LYS A 150 19.90 0.40 -6.69
CA LYS A 150 20.71 -0.34 -5.75
C LYS A 150 21.18 0.62 -4.67
N PHE A 151 20.76 0.35 -3.45
CA PHE A 151 21.17 1.08 -2.27
C PHE A 151 22.43 0.44 -1.69
N THR A 152 23.49 1.23 -1.58
CA THR A 152 24.68 0.83 -0.83
C THR A 152 24.65 1.57 0.50
N PHE A 153 24.35 0.84 1.57
CA PHE A 153 24.43 1.38 2.93
C PHE A 153 25.86 1.24 3.43
N LYS A 154 26.39 2.29 4.07
CA LYS A 154 27.69 2.23 4.75
C LYS A 154 27.63 1.12 5.80
N ASN A 155 28.62 0.22 5.80
CA ASN A 155 28.71 -0.93 6.71
C ASN A 155 28.40 -0.48 8.14
N THR A 156 27.14 -0.68 8.54
CA THR A 156 26.69 -0.35 9.88
C THR A 156 27.14 -1.53 10.71
N SER A 157 28.03 -1.30 11.67
CA SER A 157 28.62 -2.35 12.53
C SER A 157 27.59 -3.24 13.23
N ASN A 158 26.33 -2.79 13.29
CA ASN A 158 25.22 -3.48 13.95
C ASN A 158 24.33 -4.29 12.98
N GLY A 159 24.65 -4.34 11.68
CA GLY A 159 24.05 -5.25 10.70
C GLY A 159 22.54 -5.11 10.42
N LEU A 160 21.83 -4.19 11.06
CA LEU A 160 20.39 -4.02 10.84
C LEU A 160 20.10 -3.16 9.61
N ASN A 161 19.41 -3.75 8.63
CA ASN A 161 18.94 -3.04 7.45
C ASN A 161 17.81 -2.06 7.82
N PRO A 162 17.89 -0.77 7.45
CA PRO A 162 16.85 0.22 7.78
C PRO A 162 15.48 -0.14 7.19
N VAL A 163 15.47 -0.80 6.03
CA VAL A 163 14.26 -1.34 5.38
C VAL A 163 13.53 -2.35 6.26
N LEU A 164 14.26 -3.13 7.07
CA LEU A 164 13.63 -4.09 7.98
C LEU A 164 12.83 -3.38 9.07
N TRP A 165 13.31 -2.23 9.55
CA TRP A 165 12.59 -1.43 10.54
C TRP A 165 11.28 -0.89 9.99
N GLU A 166 11.29 -0.43 8.74
CA GLU A 166 10.09 0.03 8.05
C GLU A 166 9.07 -1.10 7.89
N ILE A 167 9.51 -2.28 7.44
CA ILE A 167 8.65 -3.47 7.30
C ILE A 167 8.09 -3.89 8.67
N CYS A 168 8.90 -3.91 9.73
CA CYS A 168 8.46 -4.25 11.08
C CYS A 168 7.45 -3.23 11.63
N GLY A 169 7.66 -1.95 11.40
CA GLY A 169 6.74 -0.88 11.81
C GLY A 169 5.38 -1.01 11.12
N GLU A 170 5.39 -1.27 9.82
CA GLU A 170 4.18 -1.51 9.02
C GLU A 170 3.42 -2.74 9.53
N PHE A 171 4.12 -3.84 9.71
CA PHE A 171 3.56 -5.09 10.19
C PHE A 171 2.98 -4.94 11.61
N GLY A 172 3.69 -4.23 12.48
CA GLY A 172 3.25 -3.94 13.84
C GLY A 172 1.96 -3.12 13.87
N LEU A 173 1.85 -2.08 13.02
CA LEU A 173 0.64 -1.27 12.92
C LEU A 173 -0.55 -2.11 12.45
N GLN A 174 -0.38 -2.89 11.37
CA GLN A 174 -1.44 -3.72 10.82
C GLN A 174 -1.89 -4.80 11.81
N LEU A 175 -0.93 -5.49 12.44
CA LEU A 175 -1.21 -6.47 13.49
C LEU A 175 -1.96 -5.84 14.65
N GLY A 176 -1.60 -4.62 15.07
CA GLY A 176 -2.29 -3.88 16.12
C GLY A 176 -3.75 -3.55 15.77
N ILE A 177 -3.99 -3.04 14.56
CA ILE A 177 -5.34 -2.73 14.05
C ILE A 177 -6.22 -3.98 14.06
N ILE A 178 -5.67 -5.12 13.65
CA ILE A 178 -6.42 -6.38 13.53
C ILE A 178 -6.61 -7.05 14.87
N ALA A 179 -5.62 -7.00 15.76
CA ALA A 179 -5.78 -7.45 17.13
C ALA A 179 -6.92 -6.69 17.82
N LEU A 180 -7.03 -5.38 17.59
CA LEU A 180 -8.16 -4.58 18.07
C LEU A 180 -9.48 -4.99 17.42
N ALA A 181 -9.51 -5.18 16.10
CA ALA A 181 -10.69 -5.65 15.39
C ALA A 181 -11.15 -7.02 15.93
N MET A 182 -10.27 -8.01 15.97
CA MET A 182 -10.53 -9.37 16.47
C MET A 182 -10.95 -9.36 17.94
N LYS A 183 -10.26 -8.61 18.80
CA LYS A 183 -10.62 -8.50 20.23
C LYS A 183 -12.06 -8.01 20.38
N ARG A 184 -12.45 -7.00 19.60
CA ARG A 184 -13.81 -6.48 19.64
C ARG A 184 -14.82 -7.47 19.06
N THR A 185 -14.49 -8.10 17.94
CA THR A 185 -15.34 -9.13 17.32
C THR A 185 -15.59 -10.29 18.28
N VAL A 186 -14.56 -10.80 18.97
CA VAL A 186 -14.70 -11.88 19.95
C VAL A 186 -15.55 -11.44 21.16
N TRP A 187 -15.40 -10.20 21.61
CA TRP A 187 -16.22 -9.66 22.69
C TRP A 187 -17.70 -9.53 22.31
N ASP A 188 -17.99 -9.00 21.12
CA ASP A 188 -19.36 -8.81 20.64
C ASP A 188 -20.01 -10.14 20.23
N PHE A 189 -19.21 -11.11 19.76
CA PHE A 189 -19.66 -12.49 19.48
C PHE A 189 -20.20 -13.20 20.73
N ARG A 190 -19.67 -12.88 21.91
CA ARG A 190 -20.25 -13.37 23.18
C ARG A 190 -21.63 -12.77 23.48
N ARG A 191 -22.06 -11.72 22.78
CA ARG A 191 -23.22 -10.90 23.14
C ARG A 191 -24.31 -10.84 22.05
N TYR A 192 -23.98 -10.97 20.76
CA TYR A 192 -24.91 -10.79 19.64
C TYR A 192 -24.65 -11.72 18.44
N SER A 193 -25.69 -11.90 17.61
CA SER A 193 -25.79 -12.88 16.51
C SER A 193 -24.93 -12.60 15.26
N TYR A 194 -24.78 -13.63 14.44
CA TYR A 194 -23.60 -14.00 13.63
C TYR A 194 -23.40 -13.29 12.27
N SER A 195 -24.40 -12.66 11.65
CA SER A 195 -24.36 -12.43 10.19
C SER A 195 -23.48 -11.26 9.73
N LEU A 196 -23.60 -10.08 10.33
CA LEU A 196 -22.88 -8.87 9.88
C LEU A 196 -21.38 -8.91 10.22
N PHE A 197 -21.02 -9.53 11.34
CA PHE A 197 -19.62 -9.63 11.77
C PHE A 197 -18.82 -10.64 10.95
N SER A 198 -19.46 -11.67 10.43
CA SER A 198 -18.79 -12.69 9.61
C SER A 198 -18.25 -12.08 8.31
N VAL A 199 -19.03 -11.22 7.64
CA VAL A 199 -18.62 -10.57 6.39
C VAL A 199 -17.46 -9.59 6.65
N LEU A 200 -17.61 -8.71 7.64
CA LEU A 200 -16.59 -7.70 7.94
C LEU A 200 -15.25 -8.33 8.38
N ASN A 201 -15.31 -9.39 9.18
CA ASN A 201 -14.11 -10.09 9.64
C ASN A 201 -13.45 -10.89 8.52
N ARG A 202 -14.24 -11.47 7.60
CA ARG A 202 -13.71 -12.19 6.43
C ARG A 202 -12.91 -11.25 5.53
N ASP A 203 -13.47 -10.09 5.20
CA ASP A 203 -12.82 -9.18 4.26
C ASP A 203 -11.60 -8.50 4.90
N GLY A 204 -11.69 -8.13 6.19
CA GLY A 204 -10.55 -7.60 6.94
C GLY A 204 -9.41 -8.61 7.08
N LEU A 205 -9.71 -9.89 7.30
CA LEU A 205 -8.72 -10.96 7.41
C LEU A 205 -8.04 -11.23 6.07
N ILE A 206 -8.79 -11.27 4.97
CA ILE A 206 -8.23 -11.47 3.62
C ILE A 206 -7.22 -10.35 3.32
N VAL A 207 -7.61 -9.10 3.55
CA VAL A 207 -6.72 -7.94 3.34
C VAL A 207 -5.44 -8.09 4.17
N PHE A 208 -5.56 -8.47 5.44
CA PHE A 208 -4.40 -8.68 6.29
C PHE A 208 -3.47 -9.79 5.82
N CYS A 209 -4.00 -11.00 5.60
CA CYS A 209 -3.20 -12.13 5.17
C CYS A 209 -2.44 -11.80 3.89
N THR A 210 -3.11 -11.07 3.00
CA THR A 210 -2.53 -10.65 1.73
C THR A 210 -1.40 -9.63 1.92
N ILE A 211 -1.59 -8.59 2.75
CA ILE A 211 -0.52 -7.64 3.03
C ILE A 211 0.63 -8.33 3.77
N GLY A 212 0.34 -9.18 4.75
CA GLY A 212 1.32 -9.96 5.48
C GLY A 212 2.18 -10.85 4.58
N VAL A 213 1.58 -11.61 3.67
CA VAL A 213 2.31 -12.40 2.67
C VAL A 213 3.16 -11.51 1.77
N THR A 214 2.63 -10.37 1.34
CA THR A 214 3.37 -9.41 0.51
C THR A 214 4.58 -8.84 1.25
N MET A 215 4.44 -8.48 2.52
CA MET A 215 5.50 -7.95 3.39
C MET A 215 6.56 -8.99 3.76
N VAL A 216 6.16 -10.26 3.97
CA VAL A 216 7.11 -11.36 4.19
C VAL A 216 7.89 -11.65 2.91
N GLY A 217 7.21 -11.73 1.77
CA GLY A 217 7.86 -11.89 0.46
C GLY A 217 8.86 -10.76 0.17
N LEU A 218 8.50 -9.54 0.58
CA LEU A 218 9.35 -8.36 0.59
C LEU A 218 10.62 -8.50 1.41
N GLY A 219 10.47 -8.89 2.69
CA GLY A 219 11.61 -9.08 3.59
C GLY A 219 12.56 -10.12 3.02
N VAL A 220 12.03 -11.26 2.56
CA VAL A 220 12.83 -12.33 1.95
C VAL A 220 13.52 -11.86 0.67
N ALA A 221 12.82 -11.13 -0.21
CA ALA A 221 13.40 -10.59 -1.44
C ALA A 221 14.50 -9.56 -1.15
N SER A 222 14.30 -8.71 -0.14
CA SER A 222 15.27 -7.68 0.27
C SER A 222 16.55 -8.30 0.81
N VAL A 223 16.44 -9.38 1.58
CA VAL A 223 17.59 -10.13 2.10
C VAL A 223 18.33 -10.86 0.97
N LYS A 224 17.62 -11.48 0.01
CA LYS A 224 18.26 -12.29 -1.04
C LYS A 224 18.81 -11.50 -2.22
N LYS A 225 18.12 -10.44 -2.65
CA LYS A 225 18.42 -9.70 -3.90
C LYS A 225 18.80 -8.24 -3.67
N GLY A 226 18.88 -7.81 -2.41
CA GLY A 226 19.01 -6.41 -2.03
C GLY A 226 17.68 -5.64 -2.12
N ALA A 227 17.62 -4.50 -1.43
CA ALA A 227 16.41 -3.68 -1.30
C ALA A 227 15.79 -3.22 -2.64
N GLY A 228 16.61 -3.08 -3.68
CA GLY A 228 16.18 -2.67 -5.02
C GLY A 228 15.29 -3.65 -5.76
N GLY A 229 15.47 -4.96 -5.54
CA GLY A 229 14.66 -5.99 -6.21
C GLY A 229 13.27 -6.15 -5.58
N ALA A 230 13.15 -5.80 -4.30
CA ALA A 230 11.93 -5.99 -3.53
C ALA A 230 10.88 -4.91 -3.85
N THR A 231 11.30 -3.65 -3.97
CA THR A 231 10.41 -2.51 -4.28
C THR A 231 9.70 -2.64 -5.64
N VAL A 232 10.31 -3.33 -6.59
CA VAL A 232 9.82 -3.52 -7.98
C VAL A 232 8.60 -4.44 -8.06
N LEU A 233 8.47 -5.44 -7.18
CA LEU A 233 7.38 -6.43 -7.18
C LEU A 233 6.20 -6.05 -6.29
N VAL A 234 6.46 -5.24 -5.27
CA VAL A 234 5.48 -4.85 -4.25
C VAL A 234 4.45 -3.92 -4.80
N PHE A 235 4.93 -2.97 -5.58
CA PHE A 235 4.13 -1.83 -5.96
C PHE A 235 2.87 -2.20 -6.74
N PRO A 236 2.97 -3.02 -7.81
CA PRO A 236 1.79 -3.44 -8.55
C PRO A 236 0.88 -4.35 -7.71
N SER A 237 1.49 -5.19 -6.87
CA SER A 237 0.77 -6.14 -6.02
C SER A 237 -0.06 -5.40 -4.97
N VAL A 238 0.56 -4.52 -4.17
CA VAL A 238 -0.13 -3.72 -3.15
C VAL A 238 -1.23 -2.86 -3.76
N ILE A 239 -0.99 -2.24 -4.92
CA ILE A 239 -2.01 -1.45 -5.61
C ILE A 239 -3.20 -2.32 -6.03
N THR A 240 -2.95 -3.46 -6.66
CA THR A 240 -4.02 -4.37 -7.11
C THR A 240 -4.82 -4.88 -5.93
N LEU A 241 -4.15 -5.15 -4.81
CA LEU A 241 -4.75 -5.62 -3.57
C LEU A 241 -5.58 -4.54 -2.88
N VAL A 242 -5.07 -3.31 -2.86
CA VAL A 242 -5.81 -2.13 -2.38
C VAL A 242 -7.08 -1.93 -3.19
N SER A 243 -7.01 -2.04 -4.51
CA SER A 243 -8.18 -1.93 -5.38
C SER A 243 -9.21 -3.04 -5.10
N ALA A 244 -8.76 -4.30 -4.97
CA ALA A 244 -9.65 -5.42 -4.69
C ALA A 244 -10.30 -5.33 -3.30
N ALA A 245 -9.59 -4.80 -2.30
CA ALA A 245 -10.08 -4.63 -0.93
C ALA A 245 -11.21 -3.59 -0.80
N VAL A 246 -11.24 -2.60 -1.71
CA VAL A 246 -12.28 -1.56 -1.74
C VAL A 246 -13.57 -2.10 -2.35
N SER A 247 -13.47 -2.99 -3.32
CA SER A 247 -14.64 -3.49 -4.09
C SER A 247 -15.42 -4.59 -3.39
N ALA A 248 -14.88 -5.14 -2.30
CA ALA A 248 -15.61 -6.05 -1.43
C ALA A 248 -16.54 -5.33 -0.43
N GLN A 249 -16.54 -3.99 -0.38
CA GLN A 249 -17.41 -3.18 0.50
C GLN A 249 -18.69 -2.72 -0.17
#